data_AF-A0A8S4SBD5-F1
#
_entry.id   AF-A0A8S4SBD5-F1
#
_cell.length_a   1.000
_cell.length_b   1.000
_cell.length_c   1.000
_cell.angle_alpha   90.00
_cell.angle_beta   90.00
_cell.angle_gamma   90.00
#
_symmetry.space_group_name_H-M   'P 1'
#
loop_
_entity.id
_entity.type
_entity.pdbx_description
1 polymer ?
#
loop_
_entity_poly.entity_id
_entity_poly.type
_entity_poly.pdbx_seq_one_letter_code
_entity_poly.pdbx_strand_id
1 'polypeptide(L)'
;MASTSRIEANKVVCYAHPDAPLIEDYRAGDMICSECGLVVGDRVIDVGSEWRTFSNEKSGVDPSRVGGPENPLLSGGDLSTIIGPGRGDASFDSFGVSKYQNRRNISSTDRALINAFREINTMADRINLPKTIVDRANNLFKQDKKKPKKKYVVYVHVYVVVVIYVVLYAVVI
;
A
#
# COMPACT_ATOMS: atom_id res chain seq x y z
N MET A 1 28.37 -27.94 6.43
CA MET A 1 27.11 -27.58 5.75
C MET A 1 26.00 -27.74 6.76
N ALA A 2 25.61 -26.67 7.45
CA ALA A 2 24.51 -26.66 8.40
C ALA A 2 23.51 -25.61 7.90
N SER A 3 22.53 -26.06 7.14
CA SER A 3 21.48 -25.23 6.58
C SER A 3 20.13 -25.81 6.97
N THR A 4 19.24 -24.88 7.29
CA THR A 4 17.77 -25.01 7.40
C THR A 4 17.22 -25.76 8.61
N SER A 5 16.92 -25.00 9.67
CA SER A 5 15.56 -24.93 10.23
C SER A 5 15.55 -23.99 11.43
N ARG A 6 15.66 -22.68 11.16
CA ARG A 6 15.10 -21.71 12.10
C ARG A 6 13.58 -21.91 12.02
N ILE A 7 13.08 -22.69 12.96
CA ILE A 7 11.70 -22.76 13.45
C ILE A 7 10.81 -21.66 12.85
N GLU A 8 10.02 -22.00 11.83
CA GLU A 8 8.79 -21.28 11.51
C GLU A 8 7.80 -21.55 12.65
N ALA A 9 7.90 -20.78 13.73
CA ALA A 9 7.20 -21.02 14.99
C ALA A 9 5.67 -20.81 14.93
N ASN A 10 5.06 -20.81 13.75
CA ASN A 10 3.63 -20.54 13.60
C ASN A 10 2.97 -21.27 12.41
N LYS A 11 3.45 -22.47 12.07
CA LYS A 11 2.77 -23.32 11.09
C LYS A 11 1.80 -24.25 11.83
N VAL A 12 0.50 -24.02 11.68
CA VAL A 12 -0.55 -24.89 12.21
C VAL A 12 -0.47 -26.24 11.48
N VAL A 13 -0.34 -27.33 12.23
CA VAL A 13 -0.20 -28.70 11.72
C VAL A 13 -0.99 -29.67 12.58
N CYS A 14 -1.42 -30.78 12.01
CA CYS A 14 -2.09 -31.84 12.76
C CYS A 14 -1.06 -32.72 13.50
N TYR A 15 -1.30 -32.99 14.79
CA TYR A 15 -0.41 -33.84 15.61
C TYR A 15 -0.34 -35.30 15.16
N ALA A 16 -1.42 -35.83 14.57
CA ALA A 16 -1.50 -37.21 14.11
C ALA A 16 -0.99 -37.38 12.67
N HIS A 17 -1.16 -36.34 11.84
CA HIS A 17 -0.85 -36.36 10.41
C HIS A 17 -0.12 -35.06 10.03
N PRO A 18 1.21 -34.96 10.23
CA PRO A 18 1.95 -33.72 10.03
C PRO A 18 2.02 -33.27 8.56
N ASP A 19 1.86 -34.19 7.61
CA ASP A 19 1.92 -33.92 6.17
C ASP A 19 0.54 -33.73 5.52
N ALA A 20 -0.55 -33.95 6.25
CA ALA A 20 -1.90 -33.85 5.73
C ALA A 20 -2.28 -32.39 5.43
N PRO A 21 -2.96 -32.12 4.30
CA PRO A 21 -3.48 -30.79 4.02
C PRO A 21 -4.59 -30.42 5.01
N LEU A 22 -4.57 -29.16 5.46
CA LEU A 22 -5.63 -28.59 6.28
C LEU A 22 -6.66 -27.92 5.37
N ILE A 23 -7.94 -28.14 5.67
CA ILE A 23 -9.09 -27.57 4.98
C ILE A 23 -9.66 -26.47 5.88
N GLU A 24 -9.84 -25.27 5.33
CA GLU A 24 -10.46 -24.14 6.02
C GLU A 24 -11.99 -24.20 5.83
N ASP A 25 -12.74 -24.28 6.93
CA ASP A 25 -14.19 -24.07 6.92
C ASP A 25 -14.51 -22.62 7.28
N TYR A 26 -14.77 -21.81 6.26
CA TYR A 26 -15.11 -20.39 6.41
C TYR A 26 -16.40 -20.12 7.18
N ARG A 27 -17.33 -21.08 7.25
CA ARG A 27 -18.62 -20.89 7.95
C ARG A 27 -18.46 -21.00 9.46
N ALA A 28 -17.59 -21.92 9.90
CA ALA A 28 -17.27 -22.13 11.30
C ALA A 28 -16.07 -21.28 11.76
N GLY A 29 -15.18 -20.92 10.84
CA GLY A 29 -13.91 -20.27 11.14
C GLY A 29 -12.86 -21.26 11.67
N ASP A 30 -12.93 -22.52 11.23
CA ASP A 30 -12.10 -23.61 11.74
C ASP A 30 -11.15 -24.16 10.67
N MET A 31 -9.97 -24.60 11.08
CA MET A 31 -9.04 -25.37 10.26
C MET A 31 -9.12 -26.86 10.64
N ILE A 32 -9.47 -27.70 9.66
CA ILE A 32 -9.78 -29.12 9.85
C ILE A 32 -8.77 -29.98 9.07
N CYS A 33 -8.21 -31.00 9.71
CA CYS A 33 -7.36 -31.98 9.04
C CYS A 33 -8.20 -32.91 8.14
N SER A 34 -7.80 -33.06 6.87
CA SER A 34 -8.53 -33.89 5.89
C SER A 34 -8.53 -35.39 6.22
N GLU A 35 -7.54 -35.88 6.98
CA GLU A 35 -7.35 -37.31 7.23
C GLU A 35 -8.03 -37.81 8.50
N CYS A 36 -8.04 -37.01 9.58
CA CYS A 36 -8.63 -37.40 10.87
C CYS A 36 -9.80 -36.56 11.32
N GLY A 37 -10.13 -35.47 10.61
CA GLY A 37 -11.21 -34.56 11.00
C GLY A 37 -10.93 -33.73 12.27
N LEU A 38 -9.70 -33.73 12.77
CA LEU A 38 -9.30 -32.93 13.93
C LEU A 38 -9.29 -31.44 13.58
N VAL A 39 -9.92 -30.63 14.42
CA VAL A 39 -9.81 -29.16 14.37
C VAL A 39 -8.48 -28.75 15.01
N VAL A 40 -7.60 -28.14 14.23
CA VAL A 40 -6.23 -27.77 14.63
C VAL A 40 -6.05 -26.28 14.85
N GLY A 41 -6.97 -25.46 14.35
CA GLY A 41 -7.04 -24.03 14.62
C GLY A 41 -8.49 -23.58 14.68
N ASP A 42 -8.90 -23.01 15.81
CA ASP A 42 -10.19 -22.35 16.00
C ASP A 42 -10.05 -20.85 15.73
N ARG A 43 -11.14 -20.20 15.31
CA ARG A 43 -11.21 -18.74 15.06
C ARG A 43 -10.20 -18.23 14.03
N VAL A 44 -10.09 -18.93 12.91
CA VAL A 44 -9.35 -18.47 11.73
C VAL A 44 -9.95 -17.14 11.28
N ILE A 45 -9.10 -16.10 11.25
CA ILE A 45 -9.48 -14.77 10.79
C ILE A 45 -9.57 -14.82 9.27
N ASP A 46 -10.76 -14.53 8.73
CA ASP A 46 -10.90 -14.31 7.29
C ASP A 46 -10.16 -13.04 6.88
N VAL A 47 -9.08 -13.21 6.11
CA VAL A 47 -8.31 -12.12 5.48
C VAL A 47 -8.87 -11.73 4.11
N GLY A 48 -9.99 -12.34 3.71
CA GLY A 48 -10.79 -11.94 2.58
C GLY A 48 -11.20 -10.47 2.65
N SER A 49 -11.67 -9.94 1.53
CA SER A 49 -12.11 -8.55 1.47
C SER A 49 -13.20 -8.31 2.51
N GLU A 50 -13.00 -7.33 3.40
CA GLU A 50 -13.98 -6.95 4.42
C GLU A 50 -15.37 -6.85 3.76
N TRP A 51 -16.36 -7.51 4.37
CA TRP A 51 -17.72 -7.60 3.87
C TRP A 51 -18.23 -6.21 3.47
N ARG A 52 -18.36 -5.95 2.16
CA ARG A 52 -18.90 -4.68 1.66
C ARG A 52 -20.37 -4.62 2.02
N THR A 53 -20.70 -3.90 3.09
CA THR A 53 -22.08 -3.51 3.36
C THR A 53 -22.48 -2.43 2.34
N PHE A 54 -23.03 -2.85 1.20
CA PHE A 54 -23.60 -1.98 0.16
C PHE A 54 -24.64 -0.98 0.72
N SER A 55 -25.17 -1.24 1.92
CA SER A 55 -26.13 -0.38 2.62
C SER A 55 -25.56 0.97 3.06
N ASN A 56 -24.23 1.16 3.08
CA ASN A 56 -23.60 2.36 3.64
C ASN A 56 -22.96 3.29 2.57
N GLU A 57 -23.18 3.00 1.29
CA GLU A 57 -22.56 3.73 0.17
C GLU A 57 -23.07 5.18 0.03
N LYS A 58 -24.20 5.52 0.66
CA LYS A 58 -24.81 6.86 0.57
C LYS A 58 -23.98 7.98 1.21
N SER A 59 -23.07 7.64 2.13
CA SER A 59 -22.28 8.65 2.85
C SER A 59 -20.78 8.60 2.57
N GLY A 60 -20.29 7.60 1.81
CA GLY A 60 -18.85 7.44 1.50
C GLY A 60 -17.93 7.22 2.72
N VAL A 61 -18.51 7.04 3.92
CA VAL A 61 -17.79 6.84 5.18
C VAL A 61 -18.09 5.44 5.66
N ASP A 62 -17.07 4.59 5.71
CA ASP A 62 -17.11 3.21 6.18
C ASP A 62 -16.69 3.17 7.66
N PRO A 63 -17.62 2.96 8.62
CA PRO A 63 -17.32 2.95 10.06
C PRO A 63 -16.47 1.74 10.47
N SER A 64 -16.47 0.67 9.67
CA SER A 64 -15.68 -0.53 9.93
C SER A 64 -14.22 -0.37 9.53
N ARG A 65 -13.90 0.60 8.66
CA ARG A 65 -12.55 0.87 8.19
C ARG A 65 -11.69 1.49 9.29
N VAL A 66 -10.81 0.67 9.87
CA VAL A 66 -9.87 1.08 10.92
C VAL A 66 -8.55 1.68 10.40
N GLY A 67 -8.32 1.66 9.08
CA GLY A 67 -7.10 2.18 8.44
C GLY A 67 -7.35 2.83 7.08
N GLY A 68 -6.59 3.89 6.77
CA GLY A 68 -6.61 4.54 5.46
C GLY A 68 -5.87 3.72 4.40
N PRO A 69 -6.19 3.87 3.11
CA PRO A 69 -5.41 3.26 2.04
C PRO A 69 -4.00 3.85 2.03
N GLU A 70 -3.00 3.01 2.25
CA GLU A 70 -1.60 3.40 2.15
C GLU A 70 -1.12 3.25 0.71
N ASN A 71 -0.29 4.20 0.25
CA ASN A 71 0.35 4.07 -1.05
C ASN A 71 1.69 3.34 -0.89
N PRO A 72 1.83 2.09 -1.36
CA PRO A 72 3.07 1.31 -1.22
C PRO A 72 4.24 1.91 -2.01
N LEU A 73 3.98 2.88 -2.89
CA LEU A 73 5.02 3.64 -3.62
C LEU A 73 5.69 4.69 -2.75
N LEU A 74 5.08 5.14 -1.66
CA LEU A 74 5.72 6.03 -0.69
C LEU A 74 6.55 5.22 0.31
N SER A 75 7.44 5.88 1.04
CA SER A 75 8.05 5.29 2.22
C SER A 75 6.96 5.29 3.28
N GLY A 76 6.27 4.16 3.50
CA GLY A 76 5.16 4.01 4.45
C GLY A 76 5.59 4.11 5.92
N GLY A 77 6.38 5.13 6.25
CA GLY A 77 6.99 5.33 7.55
C GLY A 77 6.46 6.56 8.29
N ASP A 78 5.66 7.41 7.67
CA ASP A 78 5.02 8.54 8.34
C ASP A 78 3.61 8.16 8.81
N LEU A 79 3.54 7.57 10.00
CA LEU A 79 2.34 7.44 10.83
C LEU A 79 1.80 8.83 11.22
N SER A 80 1.32 9.59 10.24
CA SER A 80 0.85 10.96 10.40
C SER A 80 -0.61 11.04 9.99
N THR A 81 -1.40 11.73 10.80
CA THR A 81 -2.80 12.02 10.50
C THR A 81 -2.94 13.47 10.07
N ILE A 82 -3.85 13.72 9.14
CA ILE A 82 -4.20 15.06 8.69
C ILE A 82 -5.33 15.56 9.57
N ILE A 83 -5.08 16.65 10.31
CA ILE A 83 -6.14 17.37 11.02
C ILE A 83 -6.97 18.12 9.97
N GLY A 84 -8.28 17.85 9.96
CA GLY A 84 -9.24 18.52 9.09
C GLY A 84 -9.48 19.98 9.49
N PRO A 85 -10.20 20.76 8.66
CA PRO A 85 -10.54 22.13 9.00
C PRO A 85 -11.37 22.17 10.29
N GLY A 86 -11.01 23.09 11.19
CA GLY A 86 -11.75 23.31 12.42
C GLY A 86 -13.19 23.74 12.13
N ARG A 87 -14.14 23.22 12.90
CA ARG A 87 -15.57 23.56 12.80
C ARG A 87 -15.98 24.36 14.04
N GLY A 88 -16.83 25.38 13.84
CA GLY A 88 -17.32 26.25 14.90
C GLY A 88 -16.31 27.31 15.35
N ASP A 89 -16.80 28.29 16.09
CA ASP A 89 -16.08 29.52 16.43
C ASP A 89 -14.85 29.26 17.34
N ALA A 90 -14.94 28.25 18.21
CA ALA A 90 -13.83 27.85 19.08
C ALA A 90 -12.57 27.37 18.34
N SER A 91 -12.72 26.94 17.08
CA SER A 91 -11.61 26.47 16.23
C SER A 91 -10.74 27.61 15.69
N PHE A 92 -11.22 28.85 15.77
CA PHE A 92 -10.55 30.02 15.24
C PHE A 92 -10.10 30.93 16.39
N ASP A 93 -9.00 31.65 16.16
CA ASP A 93 -8.55 32.71 17.05
C ASP A 93 -9.39 33.98 16.85
N SER A 94 -9.22 34.98 17.71
CA SER A 94 -9.91 36.28 17.65
C SER A 94 -9.75 36.97 16.28
N PHE A 95 -8.67 36.65 15.56
CA PHE A 95 -8.37 37.14 14.21
C PHE A 95 -8.88 36.23 13.07
N GLY A 96 -9.66 35.20 13.37
CA GLY A 96 -10.21 34.25 12.39
C GLY A 96 -9.22 33.20 11.87
N VAL A 97 -8.02 33.10 12.47
CA VAL A 97 -7.01 32.11 12.08
C VAL A 97 -7.31 30.77 12.75
N SER A 98 -7.32 29.66 12.00
CA SER A 98 -7.50 28.33 12.61
C SER A 98 -6.40 28.05 13.63
N LYS A 99 -6.79 27.74 14.87
CA LYS A 99 -5.87 27.41 15.96
C LYS A 99 -5.13 26.10 15.70
N TYR A 100 -5.83 25.13 15.11
CA TYR A 100 -5.28 23.84 14.74
C TYR A 100 -4.81 23.88 13.29
N GLN A 101 -3.51 24.06 13.11
CA GLN A 101 -2.86 24.07 11.80
C GLN A 101 -2.31 22.68 11.48
N ASN A 102 -2.62 22.19 10.28
CA ASN A 102 -2.12 20.91 9.81
C ASN A 102 -0.62 21.03 9.46
N ARG A 103 0.26 20.63 10.39
CA ARG A 103 1.69 20.52 10.11
C ARG A 103 1.97 19.18 9.43
N ARG A 104 2.04 19.22 8.09
CA ARG A 104 2.43 18.05 7.29
C ARG A 104 3.88 17.67 7.56
N ASN A 105 4.12 16.68 8.41
CA ASN A 105 5.44 16.08 8.62
C ASN A 105 5.76 15.04 7.55
N ILE A 106 5.61 15.40 6.27
CA ILE A 106 6.04 14.51 5.17
C ILE A 106 7.57 14.56 5.12
N SER A 107 8.22 13.40 5.04
CA SER A 107 9.68 13.30 4.90
C SER A 107 10.16 14.09 3.66
N SER A 108 11.34 14.70 3.72
CA SER A 108 11.89 15.44 2.58
C SER A 108 12.06 14.56 1.34
N THR A 109 12.38 13.28 1.55
CA THR A 109 12.49 12.25 0.52
C THR A 109 11.15 11.96 -0.13
N ASP A 110 10.08 11.76 0.65
CA ASP A 110 8.74 11.47 0.11
C ASP A 110 8.13 12.69 -0.56
N ARG A 111 8.42 13.91 -0.10
CA ARG A 111 8.03 15.13 -0.84
C ARG A 111 8.62 15.16 -2.24
N ALA A 112 9.90 14.78 -2.38
CA ALA A 112 10.54 14.71 -3.68
C ALA A 112 9.93 13.62 -4.58
N LEU A 113 9.56 12.46 -4.01
CA LEU A 113 8.85 11.40 -4.73
C LEU A 113 7.45 11.86 -5.18
N ILE A 114 6.68 12.49 -4.30
CA ILE A 114 5.33 13.00 -4.60
C ILE A 114 5.37 14.03 -5.74
N ASN A 115 6.33 14.96 -5.71
CA ASN A 115 6.48 15.94 -6.77
C ASN A 115 6.84 15.28 -8.11
N ALA A 116 7.76 14.30 -8.11
CA ALA A 116 8.10 13.57 -9.32
C ALA A 116 6.94 12.75 -9.88
N PHE A 117 6.17 12.07 -9.02
CA PHE A 117 4.98 11.33 -9.45
C PHE A 117 3.91 12.25 -10.04
N ARG A 118 3.74 13.47 -9.51
CA ARG A 118 2.85 14.48 -10.13
C ARG A 118 3.32 14.84 -11.53
N GLU A 119 4.61 15.11 -11.70
CA GLU A 119 5.17 15.44 -13.02
C GLU A 119 4.98 14.28 -14.02
N ILE A 120 5.26 13.04 -13.61
CA ILE A 120 5.03 11.84 -14.43
C ILE A 120 3.57 11.72 -14.86
N ASN A 121 2.61 11.92 -13.93
CA ASN A 121 1.19 11.91 -14.27
C ASN A 121 0.84 13.02 -15.27
N THR A 122 1.27 14.26 -15.03
CA THR A 122 0.98 15.38 -15.96
C THR A 122 1.55 15.16 -17.35
N MET A 123 2.71 14.51 -17.47
CA MET A 123 3.29 14.16 -18.76
C MET A 123 2.52 13.03 -19.42
N ALA A 124 2.18 11.97 -18.67
CA ALA A 124 1.42 10.83 -19.18
C ALA A 124 0.01 11.22 -19.65
N ASP A 125 -0.66 12.12 -18.92
CA ASP A 125 -1.99 12.62 -19.26
C ASP A 125 -1.98 13.38 -20.61
N ARG A 126 -0.93 14.16 -20.90
CA ARG A 126 -0.79 14.87 -22.19
C ARG A 126 -0.68 13.93 -23.38
N ILE A 127 -0.15 12.73 -23.18
CA ILE A 127 0.04 11.71 -24.23
C ILE A 127 -0.99 10.56 -24.11
N ASN A 128 -2.02 10.73 -23.28
CA ASN A 128 -3.09 9.74 -23.04
C ASN A 128 -2.56 8.33 -22.76
N LEU A 129 -1.50 8.22 -21.95
CA LEU A 129 -0.90 6.94 -21.61
C LEU A 129 -1.81 6.14 -20.65
N PRO A 130 -1.92 4.81 -20.82
CA PRO A 130 -2.66 3.97 -19.89
C PRO A 130 -2.00 3.96 -18.50
N LYS A 131 -2.84 3.88 -17.46
CA LYS A 131 -2.41 3.90 -16.05
C LYS A 131 -1.38 2.82 -15.70
N THR A 132 -1.42 1.67 -16.38
CA THR A 132 -0.45 0.58 -16.22
C THR A 132 1.00 1.01 -16.51
N ILE A 133 1.19 1.88 -17.51
CA ILE A 133 2.51 2.41 -17.87
C ILE A 133 2.98 3.44 -16.83
N VAL A 134 2.06 4.27 -16.37
CA VAL A 134 2.31 5.28 -15.33
C VAL A 134 2.74 4.62 -14.02
N ASP A 135 2.04 3.56 -13.60
CA ASP A 135 2.37 2.80 -12.39
C ASP A 135 3.74 2.11 -12.50
N ARG A 136 4.09 1.60 -13.68
CA ARG A 136 5.41 1.02 -13.95
C ARG A 136 6.52 2.08 -13.90
N ALA A 137 6.27 3.26 -14.46
CA ALA A 137 7.21 4.38 -14.42
C ALA A 137 7.46 4.87 -12.97
N ASN A 138 6.41 4.98 -12.16
CA ASN A 138 6.51 5.35 -10.75
C ASN A 138 7.33 4.33 -9.95
N ASN A 139 7.14 3.03 -10.22
CA ASN A 139 7.92 1.96 -9.59
C ASN A 139 9.41 2.03 -9.94
N LEU A 140 9.75 2.22 -11.22
CA LEU A 140 11.14 2.35 -11.67
C LEU A 140 11.81 3.58 -11.02
N PHE A 141 11.12 4.71 -10.97
CA PHE A 141 11.62 5.91 -10.31
C PHE A 141 11.92 5.69 -8.83
N LYS A 142 11.04 4.99 -8.10
CA LYS A 142 11.26 4.62 -6.69
C LYS A 142 12.50 3.72 -6.53
N GLN A 143 12.66 2.72 -7.40
CA GLN A 143 13.80 1.80 -7.34
C GLN A 143 15.14 2.52 -7.56
N ASP A 144 15.19 3.46 -8.50
CA ASP A 144 16.43 4.19 -8.77
C ASP A 144 16.78 5.21 -7.70
N LYS A 145 15.79 5.83 -7.04
CA LYS A 145 16.04 6.70 -5.88
C LYS A 145 16.64 5.95 -4.69
N LYS A 146 16.40 4.65 -4.55
CA LYS A 146 16.99 3.81 -3.49
C LYS A 146 18.46 3.46 -3.75
N LYS A 147 18.92 3.50 -5.01
CA LYS A 147 20.31 3.17 -5.36
C LYS A 147 21.24 4.34 -5.02
N PRO A 148 22.49 4.08 -4.57
CA PRO A 148 23.45 5.15 -4.33
C PRO A 148 23.72 5.93 -5.63
N LYS A 149 23.71 7.26 -5.54
CA LYS A 149 23.88 8.17 -6.68
C LYS A 149 25.20 7.87 -7.40
N LYS A 150 25.15 7.25 -8.58
CA LYS A 150 26.26 7.33 -9.54
C LYS A 150 26.32 8.78 -10.04
N LYS A 151 27.52 9.33 -10.31
CA LYS A 151 27.81 10.76 -10.64
C LYS A 151 27.07 11.35 -11.86
N TYR A 152 26.11 10.64 -12.44
CA TYR A 152 25.28 11.09 -13.53
C TYR A 152 24.06 11.78 -12.94
N VAL A 153 24.08 13.11 -12.90
CA VAL A 153 22.89 13.93 -12.65
C VAL A 153 22.00 13.79 -13.88
N VAL A 154 21.26 12.69 -13.97
CA VAL A 154 20.28 12.53 -15.03
C VAL A 154 19.06 13.34 -14.62
N TYR A 155 18.86 14.45 -15.31
CA TYR A 155 17.70 15.33 -15.17
C TYR A 155 16.43 14.49 -15.15
N VAL A 156 15.55 14.76 -14.19
CA VAL A 156 14.28 14.04 -13.99
C VAL A 156 13.48 13.98 -15.31
N HIS A 157 13.49 15.04 -16.10
CA HIS A 157 12.87 15.06 -17.43
C HIS A 157 13.47 14.04 -18.42
N VAL A 158 14.81 13.90 -18.46
CA VAL A 158 15.47 12.93 -19.35
C VAL A 158 15.19 11.51 -18.90
N TYR A 159 15.17 11.25 -17.59
CA TYR A 159 14.83 9.93 -17.07
C TYR A 159 13.36 9.56 -17.34
N VAL A 160 12.43 10.51 -17.19
CA VAL A 160 11.01 10.27 -17.46
C VAL A 160 10.78 10.03 -18.95
N VAL A 161 11.42 10.79 -19.84
CA VAL A 161 11.34 10.54 -21.29
C VAL A 161 11.94 9.18 -21.64
N VAL A 162 13.12 8.83 -21.11
CA VAL A 162 13.74 7.51 -21.37
C VAL A 162 12.91 6.37 -20.80
N VAL A 163 12.33 6.49 -19.61
CA VAL A 163 11.48 5.46 -19.01
C VAL A 163 10.17 5.31 -19.78
N ILE A 164 9.52 6.41 -20.18
CA ILE A 164 8.33 6.35 -21.03
C ILE A 164 8.68 5.71 -22.37
N TYR A 165 9.79 6.09 -22.99
CA TYR A 165 10.24 5.55 -24.27
C TYR A 165 10.59 4.06 -24.20
N VAL A 166 11.29 3.62 -23.14
CA VAL A 166 11.62 2.21 -22.88
C VAL A 166 10.35 1.39 -22.62
N VAL A 167 9.38 1.91 -21.87
CA VAL A 167 8.12 1.20 -21.64
C VAL A 167 7.28 1.13 -22.92
N LEU A 168 7.25 2.18 -23.73
CA LEU A 168 6.58 2.17 -25.03
C LEU A 168 7.26 1.17 -26.00
N TYR A 169 8.59 1.15 -26.07
CA TYR A 169 9.32 0.21 -26.93
C TYR A 169 9.15 -1.25 -26.48
N ALA A 170 9.12 -1.52 -25.17
CA ALA A 170 8.96 -2.87 -24.62
C ALA A 170 7.53 -3.44 -24.70
N VAL A 171 6.54 -2.63 -25.12
CA VAL A 171 5.16 -3.08 -25.37
C VAL A 171 4.89 -3.26 -26.87
N VAL A 172 5.73 -2.69 -27.74
CA VAL A 172 5.60 -2.75 -29.21
C VAL A 172 6.44 -3.87 -29.83
N ILE A 173 7.31 -4.53 -29.04
CA ILE A 173 8.06 -5.74 -29.40
C ILE A 173 7.53 -6.90 -28.55
#